data_AF-A0A838QJ21-F1
#
_entry.id   AF-A0A838QJ21-F1
#
_cell.length_a   1.000
_cell.length_b   1.000
_cell.length_c   1.000
_cell.angle_alpha   90.00
_cell.angle_beta   90.00
_cell.angle_gamma   90.00
#
_symmetry.space_group_name_H-M   'P 1'
#
loop_
_entity.id
_entity.type
_entity.pdbx_description
1 polymer ?
#
loop_
_entity_poly.entity_id
_entity_poly.type
_entity_poly.pdbx_seq_one_letter_code
_entity_poly.pdbx_strand_id
1 'polypeptide(L)'
;MTKTVRPDSSFARLWGLMEASNPDLARLIESEDEAMFVQVTEAALDRFLRTIENGAKEYTRLGERGLSRLLTDLLNSAGWQATAERDHNGHVDVVVEHLFRRKWKYLGECKIHDGYEYHVKGCGQLIGYFTGREQRGFCLDFFKVPAMFAKLLSIRSRMDSESPLAQVGRCRDHIIKGAFISSHTHPTHSLVEILHVGCSLKPGA
;
A
#
# COMPACT_ATOMS: atom_id res chain seq x y z
N MET A 1 17.90 11.71 26.49
CA MET A 1 19.20 11.02 26.64
C MET A 1 19.18 9.78 25.75
N THR A 2 19.72 9.89 24.54
CA THR A 2 19.87 8.77 23.59
C THR A 2 21.11 7.97 23.97
N LYS A 3 20.95 6.66 24.19
CA LYS A 3 22.05 5.74 24.50
C LYS A 3 22.96 5.60 23.28
N THR A 4 24.21 5.97 23.45
CA THR A 4 25.29 5.80 22.47
C THR A 4 25.65 4.32 22.37
N VAL A 5 25.42 3.71 21.20
CA VAL A 5 25.88 2.34 20.89
C VAL A 5 27.36 2.39 20.51
N ARG A 6 28.21 1.56 21.13
CA ARG A 6 29.61 1.35 20.73
C ARG A 6 29.68 0.20 19.72
N PRO A 7 30.12 0.44 18.48
CA PRO A 7 30.08 -0.58 17.44
C PRO A 7 31.48 -0.97 16.97
N ASP A 8 31.73 -2.27 16.90
CA ASP A 8 33.08 -2.83 16.85
C ASP A 8 33.62 -2.96 15.41
N SER A 9 32.83 -2.53 14.42
CA SER A 9 33.20 -2.29 13.02
C SER A 9 32.45 -1.09 12.45
N SER A 10 32.99 -0.43 11.41
CA SER A 10 32.35 0.71 10.73
C SER A 10 30.94 0.38 10.22
N PHE A 11 30.73 -0.87 9.80
CA PHE A 11 29.42 -1.37 9.36
C PHE A 11 28.41 -1.42 10.52
N ALA A 12 28.78 -1.96 11.68
CA ALA A 12 27.89 -2.01 12.84
C ALA A 12 27.49 -0.60 13.31
N ARG A 13 28.40 0.39 13.19
CA ARG A 13 28.08 1.80 13.49
C ARG A 13 27.03 2.35 12.53
N LEU A 14 27.26 2.14 11.23
CA LEU A 14 26.38 2.63 10.19
C LEU A 14 25.00 1.99 10.30
N TRP A 15 24.97 0.68 10.55
CA TRP A 15 23.75 -0.08 10.75
C TRP A 15 22.94 0.45 11.94
N GLY A 16 23.57 0.59 13.12
CA GLY A 16 22.86 1.13 14.30
C GLY A 16 22.37 2.57 14.13
N LEU A 17 23.09 3.41 13.36
CA LEU A 17 22.59 4.75 12.99
C LEU A 17 21.40 4.68 12.05
N MET A 18 21.39 3.74 11.10
CA MET A 18 20.28 3.52 10.18
C MET A 18 19.04 3.01 10.93
N GLU A 19 19.17 2.02 11.82
CA GLU A 19 18.08 1.53 12.66
C GLU A 19 17.47 2.65 13.50
N ALA A 20 18.30 3.54 14.06
CA ALA A 20 17.83 4.66 14.87
C ALA A 20 17.15 5.78 14.05
N SER A 21 17.53 5.97 12.78
CA SER A 21 17.06 7.08 11.95
C SER A 21 15.94 6.69 10.98
N ASN A 22 15.94 5.46 10.49
CA ASN A 22 14.95 4.91 9.58
C ASN A 22 14.73 3.41 9.87
N PRO A 23 14.02 3.07 10.97
CA PRO A 23 13.82 1.69 11.39
C PRO A 23 13.07 0.86 10.35
N ASP A 24 12.20 1.46 9.54
CA ASP A 24 11.47 0.71 8.52
C ASP A 24 12.37 0.35 7.32
N LEU A 25 13.36 1.20 6.96
CA LEU A 25 14.36 0.83 5.96
C LEU A 25 15.26 -0.30 6.47
N ALA A 26 15.64 -0.29 7.75
CA ALA A 26 16.37 -1.41 8.35
C ALA A 26 15.58 -2.71 8.22
N ARG A 27 14.31 -2.69 8.62
CA ARG A 27 13.40 -3.85 8.50
C ARG A 27 13.14 -4.27 7.05
N LEU A 28 13.11 -3.33 6.10
CA LEU A 28 13.02 -3.63 4.67
C LEU A 28 14.25 -4.41 4.21
N ILE A 29 15.45 -3.98 4.61
CA ILE A 29 16.70 -4.65 4.25
C ILE A 29 16.78 -6.05 4.88
N GLU A 30 16.32 -6.18 6.12
CA GLU A 30 16.29 -7.44 6.88
C GLU A 30 15.17 -8.39 6.46
N SER A 31 14.21 -7.95 5.65
CA SER A 31 13.04 -8.76 5.28
C SER A 31 13.46 -10.09 4.68
N GLU A 32 13.23 -11.22 5.36
CA GLU A 32 13.74 -12.56 4.94
C GLU A 32 12.83 -13.28 3.94
N ASP A 33 11.56 -12.89 3.87
CA ASP A 33 10.55 -13.42 2.97
C ASP A 33 9.62 -12.31 2.42
N GLU A 34 8.76 -12.69 1.47
CA GLU A 34 7.82 -11.76 0.84
C GLU A 34 6.76 -11.23 1.82
N ALA A 35 6.37 -12.02 2.81
CA ALA A 35 5.39 -11.60 3.80
C ALA A 35 5.93 -10.48 4.69
N MET A 36 7.19 -10.58 5.13
CA MET A 36 7.87 -9.52 5.87
C MET A 36 8.06 -8.27 5.01
N PHE A 37 8.44 -8.44 3.74
CA PHE A 37 8.53 -7.33 2.77
C PHE A 37 7.20 -6.59 2.60
N VAL A 38 6.08 -7.32 2.48
CA VAL A 38 4.75 -6.73 2.38
C VAL A 38 4.40 -6.00 3.67
N GLN A 39 4.58 -6.62 4.84
CA GLN A 39 4.24 -6.01 6.14
C GLN A 39 5.00 -4.70 6.41
N VAL A 40 6.31 -4.67 6.13
CA VAL A 40 7.10 -3.44 6.32
C VAL A 40 6.72 -2.36 5.30
N THR A 41 6.36 -2.76 4.08
CA THR A 41 5.89 -1.82 3.05
C THR A 41 4.51 -1.25 3.40
N GLU A 42 3.62 -2.05 4.00
CA GLU A 42 2.31 -1.61 4.49
C GLU A 42 2.43 -0.63 5.67
N ALA A 43 3.39 -0.85 6.58
CA ALA A 43 3.69 0.11 7.64
C ALA A 43 4.20 1.44 7.09
N ALA A 44 5.07 1.40 6.06
CA ALA A 44 5.53 2.59 5.37
C ALA A 44 4.38 3.30 4.63
N LEU A 45 3.49 2.54 3.98
CA LEU A 45 2.29 3.04 3.33
C LEU A 45 1.43 3.83 4.33
N ASP A 46 1.06 3.28 5.49
CA ASP A 46 0.26 3.99 6.51
C ASP A 46 0.88 5.34 6.89
N ARG A 47 2.20 5.36 7.12
CA ARG A 47 2.92 6.60 7.43
C ARG A 47 2.78 7.62 6.30
N PHE A 48 2.95 7.22 5.05
CA PHE A 48 2.88 8.15 3.91
C PHE A 48 1.46 8.61 3.62
N LEU A 49 0.46 7.76 3.84
CA LEU A 49 -0.94 8.19 3.78
C LEU A 49 -1.19 9.31 4.80
N ARG A 50 -0.71 9.17 6.04
CA ARG A 50 -0.80 10.25 7.05
C ARG A 50 -0.08 11.53 6.62
N THR A 51 1.06 11.43 5.94
CA THR A 51 1.75 12.59 5.35
C THR A 51 0.87 13.29 4.30
N ILE A 52 0.24 12.52 3.42
CA ILE A 52 -0.68 13.06 2.39
C ILE A 52 -1.92 13.69 3.06
N GLU A 53 -2.49 13.03 4.07
CA GLU A 53 -3.65 13.54 4.82
C GLU A 53 -3.32 14.86 5.55
N ASN A 54 -2.16 14.96 6.17
CA ASN A 54 -1.70 16.20 6.82
C ASN A 54 -1.50 17.34 5.81
N GLY A 55 -1.09 17.01 4.59
CA GLY A 55 -0.94 17.94 3.47
C GLY A 55 -2.19 18.10 2.60
N ALA A 56 -3.36 17.61 3.03
CA ALA A 56 -4.54 17.48 2.18
C ALA A 56 -4.95 18.76 1.44
N LYS A 57 -4.78 19.94 2.07
CA LYS A 57 -5.10 21.24 1.44
C LYS A 57 -4.29 21.49 0.16
N GLU A 58 -3.03 21.07 0.13
CA GLU A 58 -2.15 21.19 -1.03
C GLU A 58 -2.45 20.11 -2.06
N TYR A 59 -2.64 18.87 -1.59
CA TYR A 59 -2.75 17.70 -2.47
C TYR A 59 -4.15 17.46 -3.04
N THR A 60 -5.20 18.10 -2.51
CA THR A 60 -6.59 17.94 -3.00
C THR A 60 -6.76 18.33 -4.47
N ARG A 61 -5.89 19.22 -4.99
CA ARG A 61 -5.88 19.66 -6.38
C ARG A 61 -5.29 18.63 -7.34
N LEU A 62 -4.53 17.67 -6.85
CA LEU A 62 -3.92 16.63 -7.67
C LEU A 62 -4.99 15.64 -8.16
N GLY A 63 -4.83 15.19 -9.41
CA GLY A 63 -5.59 14.06 -9.96
C GLY A 63 -5.02 12.72 -9.48
N GLU A 64 -5.66 11.63 -9.89
CA GLU A 64 -5.26 10.25 -9.55
C GLU A 64 -3.77 10.00 -9.82
N ARG A 65 -3.31 10.23 -11.07
CA ARG A 65 -1.89 10.12 -11.47
C ARG A 65 -0.93 10.93 -10.58
N GLY A 66 -1.32 12.16 -10.23
CA GLY A 66 -0.51 13.04 -9.40
C GLY A 66 -0.38 12.53 -7.96
N LEU A 67 -1.46 11.96 -7.41
CA LEU A 67 -1.46 11.37 -6.07
C LEU A 67 -0.69 10.04 -6.03
N SER A 68 -0.84 9.18 -7.05
CA SER A 68 -0.05 7.96 -7.20
C SER A 68 1.45 8.26 -7.32
N ARG A 69 1.80 9.31 -8.08
CA ARG A 69 3.18 9.80 -8.18
C ARG A 69 3.71 10.33 -6.85
N LEU A 70 2.92 11.13 -6.14
CA LEU A 70 3.28 11.64 -4.82
C LEU A 70 3.58 10.50 -3.83
N LEU A 71 2.72 9.47 -3.78
CA LEU A 71 2.94 8.29 -2.95
C LEU A 71 4.24 7.57 -3.33
N THR A 72 4.49 7.40 -4.63
CA THR A 72 5.72 6.80 -5.15
C THR A 72 6.96 7.60 -4.75
N ASP A 73 6.93 8.92 -4.89
CA ASP A 73 8.04 9.80 -4.55
C ASP A 73 8.31 9.78 -3.03
N LEU A 74 7.27 9.71 -2.19
CA LEU A 74 7.39 9.54 -0.73
C LEU A 74 8.06 8.20 -0.38
N LEU A 75 7.61 7.10 -0.99
CA LEU A 75 8.24 5.78 -0.83
C LEU A 75 9.73 5.80 -1.21
N ASN A 76 10.05 6.35 -2.37
CA ASN A 76 11.43 6.47 -2.86
C ASN A 76 12.29 7.34 -1.94
N SER A 77 11.76 8.45 -1.44
CA SER A 77 12.48 9.33 -0.51
C SER A 77 12.84 8.64 0.81
N ALA A 78 12.10 7.58 1.18
CA ALA A 78 12.34 6.79 2.37
C ALA A 78 13.16 5.51 2.13
N GLY A 79 13.60 5.27 0.89
CA GLY A 79 14.48 4.16 0.53
C GLY A 79 13.79 2.93 -0.09
N TRP A 80 12.48 2.98 -0.35
CA TRP A 80 11.81 1.93 -1.13
C TRP A 80 12.16 2.09 -2.61
N GLN A 81 12.15 0.99 -3.36
CA GLN A 81 12.22 1.04 -4.81
C GLN A 81 10.81 1.04 -5.38
N ALA A 82 10.23 2.22 -5.55
CA ALA A 82 8.89 2.42 -6.07
C ALA A 82 8.90 3.06 -7.46
N THR A 83 8.02 2.59 -8.34
CA THR A 83 7.81 3.16 -9.67
C THR A 83 6.32 3.45 -9.87
N ALA A 84 6.03 4.65 -10.38
CA ALA A 84 4.68 5.04 -10.77
C ALA A 84 4.47 4.70 -12.25
N GLU A 85 3.22 4.41 -12.62
CA GLU A 85 2.79 4.33 -14.02
C GLU A 85 3.60 3.32 -14.84
N ARG A 86 3.75 2.11 -14.29
CA ARG A 86 4.54 1.07 -14.93
C ARG A 86 3.64 0.14 -15.71
N ASP A 87 3.98 -0.08 -16.98
CA ASP A 87 3.37 -1.17 -17.76
C ASP A 87 3.84 -2.53 -17.21
N HIS A 88 2.95 -3.18 -16.46
CA HIS A 88 3.13 -4.53 -15.92
C HIS A 88 1.82 -5.31 -16.08
N ASN A 89 1.65 -5.95 -17.26
CA ASN A 89 0.37 -6.55 -17.69
C ASN A 89 -0.80 -5.54 -17.74
N GLY A 90 -0.48 -4.25 -17.85
CA GLY A 90 -1.41 -3.12 -17.76
C GLY A 90 -0.73 -1.94 -17.04
N HIS A 91 -1.39 -0.78 -16.99
CA HIS A 91 -0.83 0.41 -16.34
C HIS A 91 -1.04 0.33 -14.82
N VAL A 92 -0.03 -0.16 -14.10
CA VAL A 92 -0.06 -0.23 -12.64
C VAL A 92 0.33 1.13 -12.06
N ASP A 93 -0.52 1.68 -11.20
CA ASP A 93 -0.31 3.02 -10.65
C ASP A 93 0.93 3.11 -9.77
N VAL A 94 1.16 2.09 -8.93
CA VAL A 94 2.33 1.99 -8.06
C VAL A 94 2.87 0.57 -8.06
N VAL A 95 4.16 0.40 -8.30
CA VAL A 95 4.87 -0.88 -8.15
C VAL A 95 6.02 -0.68 -7.19
N VAL A 96 6.04 -1.44 -6.11
CA VAL A 96 7.14 -1.46 -5.14
C VAL A 96 7.89 -2.78 -5.27
N GLU A 97 9.21 -2.71 -5.46
CA GLU A 97 10.08 -3.89 -5.56
C GLU A 97 11.01 -3.96 -4.34
N HIS A 98 11.32 -5.16 -3.87
CA HIS A 98 12.33 -5.31 -2.83
C HIS A 98 13.74 -5.02 -3.37
N LEU A 99 14.49 -4.15 -2.67
CA LEU A 99 15.82 -3.63 -3.05
C LEU A 99 16.78 -4.73 -3.53
N PHE A 100 17.00 -5.76 -2.71
CA PHE A 100 17.94 -6.84 -3.00
C PHE A 100 17.31 -8.10 -3.61
N ARG A 101 15.97 -8.18 -3.62
CA ARG A 101 15.21 -9.39 -3.95
C ARG A 101 14.07 -9.02 -4.89
N ARG A 102 14.45 -8.46 -6.05
CA ARG A 102 13.59 -7.85 -7.08
C ARG A 102 12.45 -8.75 -7.62
N LYS A 103 12.41 -10.01 -7.22
CA LYS A 103 11.30 -10.94 -7.49
C LYS A 103 10.04 -10.64 -6.66
N TRP A 104 10.20 -9.98 -5.50
CA TRP A 104 9.07 -9.61 -4.65
C TRP A 104 8.54 -8.24 -5.04
N LYS A 105 7.24 -8.19 -5.27
CA LYS A 105 6.53 -6.99 -5.71
C LYS A 105 5.30 -6.77 -4.86
N TYR A 106 5.04 -5.51 -4.58
CA TYR A 106 3.80 -5.04 -3.99
C TYR A 106 3.14 -4.07 -4.98
N LEU A 107 2.05 -4.51 -5.60
CA LEU A 107 1.35 -3.77 -6.65
C LEU A 107 0.24 -2.93 -6.03
N GLY A 108 0.07 -1.71 -6.53
CA GLY A 108 -0.91 -0.75 -6.07
C GLY A 108 -1.76 -0.21 -7.20
N GLU A 109 -3.07 -0.27 -7.03
CA GLU A 109 -4.04 0.49 -7.83
C GLU A 109 -4.58 1.63 -6.98
N CYS A 110 -4.58 2.84 -7.54
CA CYS A 110 -5.01 4.05 -6.87
C CYS A 110 -6.25 4.63 -7.56
N LYS A 111 -7.22 5.08 -6.77
CA LYS A 111 -8.46 5.66 -7.27
C LYS A 111 -8.80 6.93 -6.53
N ILE A 112 -9.35 7.94 -7.21
CA ILE A 112 -10.19 8.92 -6.51
C ILE A 112 -11.52 8.22 -6.19
N HIS A 113 -11.92 8.26 -4.93
CA HIS A 113 -13.13 7.57 -4.50
C HIS A 113 -14.37 8.05 -5.26
N ASP A 114 -15.07 7.11 -5.91
CA ASP A 114 -16.30 7.35 -6.68
C ASP A 114 -17.32 6.21 -6.48
N GLY A 115 -17.42 5.71 -5.24
CA GLY A 115 -18.34 4.63 -4.88
C GLY A 115 -17.77 3.22 -5.08
N TYR A 116 -18.61 2.23 -4.77
CA TYR A 116 -18.20 0.83 -4.66
C TYR A 116 -17.89 0.20 -6.02
N GLU A 117 -18.69 0.51 -7.04
CA GLU A 117 -18.56 -0.05 -8.38
C GLU A 117 -17.23 0.39 -9.01
N TYR A 118 -16.84 1.64 -8.79
CA TYR A 118 -15.55 2.17 -9.21
C TYR A 118 -14.39 1.50 -8.45
N HIS A 119 -14.54 1.32 -7.13
CA HIS A 119 -13.57 0.63 -6.30
C HIS A 119 -13.36 -0.85 -6.71
N VAL A 120 -14.44 -1.59 -6.94
CA VAL A 120 -14.38 -2.99 -7.41
C VAL A 120 -13.77 -3.06 -8.80
N LYS A 121 -14.05 -2.09 -9.70
CA LYS A 121 -13.38 -2.01 -10.99
C LYS A 121 -11.86 -1.87 -10.83
N GLY A 122 -11.39 -1.01 -9.93
CA GLY A 122 -9.97 -0.88 -9.59
C GLY A 122 -9.37 -2.18 -9.04
N CYS A 123 -10.09 -2.88 -8.15
CA CYS A 123 -9.66 -4.21 -7.67
C CYS A 123 -9.54 -5.22 -8.82
N GLY A 124 -10.45 -5.20 -9.79
CA GLY A 124 -10.40 -6.05 -10.97
C GLY A 124 -9.18 -5.76 -11.86
N GLN A 125 -8.82 -4.48 -12.02
CA GLN A 125 -7.58 -4.08 -12.68
C GLN A 125 -6.35 -4.63 -11.95
N LEU A 126 -6.29 -4.43 -10.63
CA LEU A 126 -5.19 -4.92 -9.79
C LEU A 126 -5.01 -6.44 -9.89
N ILE A 127 -6.11 -7.21 -9.84
CA ILE A 127 -6.06 -8.67 -10.01
C ILE A 127 -5.51 -9.03 -11.39
N GLY A 128 -5.87 -8.28 -12.44
CA GLY A 128 -5.35 -8.48 -13.79
C GLY A 128 -3.85 -8.19 -13.93
N TYR A 129 -3.26 -7.39 -13.04
CA TYR A 129 -1.82 -7.11 -13.04
C TYR A 129 -1.00 -8.20 -12.36
N PHE A 130 -1.60 -8.95 -11.43
CA PHE A 130 -0.91 -10.08 -10.81
C PHE A 130 -0.54 -11.13 -11.86
N THR A 131 0.59 -11.79 -11.63
CA THR A 131 0.98 -12.99 -12.36
C THR A 131 0.50 -14.27 -11.67
N GLY A 132 -0.12 -14.11 -10.50
CA GLY A 132 -0.46 -15.17 -9.56
C GLY A 132 0.70 -15.57 -8.64
N ARG A 133 1.86 -14.89 -8.73
CA ARG A 133 3.03 -15.12 -7.87
C ARG A 133 3.08 -14.15 -6.69
N GLU A 134 2.57 -12.95 -6.89
CA GLU A 134 2.47 -11.92 -5.85
C GLU A 134 1.46 -12.36 -4.79
N GLN A 135 1.83 -12.28 -3.52
CA GLN A 135 0.92 -12.67 -2.43
C GLN A 135 -0.20 -11.64 -2.22
N ARG A 136 0.13 -10.36 -2.34
CA ARG A 136 -0.75 -9.26 -1.99
C ARG A 136 -0.43 -8.00 -2.80
N GLY A 137 -1.45 -7.20 -3.07
CA GLY A 137 -1.34 -5.81 -3.49
C GLY A 137 -2.25 -4.91 -2.67
N PHE A 138 -2.37 -3.65 -3.04
CA PHE A 138 -3.29 -2.71 -2.39
C PHE A 138 -4.17 -1.96 -3.39
N CYS A 139 -5.41 -1.72 -2.98
CA CYS A 139 -6.32 -0.80 -3.64
C CYS A 139 -6.53 0.41 -2.72
N LEU A 140 -6.03 1.57 -3.15
CA LEU A 140 -6.06 2.81 -2.38
C LEU A 140 -7.09 3.78 -2.97
N ASP A 141 -8.09 4.14 -2.15
CA ASP A 141 -9.04 5.20 -2.47
C ASP A 141 -8.60 6.54 -1.83
N PHE A 142 -8.41 7.58 -2.65
CA PHE A 142 -8.26 8.96 -2.19
C PHE A 142 -9.62 9.62 -2.05
N PHE A 143 -9.97 10.04 -0.83
CA PHE A 143 -11.28 10.61 -0.50
C PHE A 143 -11.21 12.13 -0.51
N LYS A 144 -11.72 12.76 -1.57
CA LYS A 144 -11.96 14.23 -1.63
C LYS A 144 -13.27 14.66 -0.98
N VAL A 145 -13.95 13.71 -0.33
CA VAL A 145 -15.26 13.84 0.32
C VAL A 145 -15.13 13.42 1.79
N PRO A 146 -15.98 13.92 2.70
CA PRO A 146 -15.91 13.55 4.11
C PRO A 146 -16.30 12.07 4.35
N ALA A 147 -16.08 11.63 5.59
CA ALA A 147 -16.51 10.32 6.11
C ALA A 147 -15.85 9.10 5.41
N MET A 148 -14.55 9.21 5.11
CA MET A 148 -13.73 8.13 4.53
C MET A 148 -13.96 6.77 5.22
N PHE A 149 -13.84 6.70 6.54
CA PHE A 149 -13.99 5.42 7.26
C PHE A 149 -15.38 4.80 7.13
N ALA A 150 -16.44 5.61 7.12
CA ALA A 150 -17.80 5.12 6.92
C ALA A 150 -17.99 4.57 5.49
N LYS A 151 -17.35 5.22 4.50
CA LYS A 151 -17.38 4.77 3.10
C LYS A 151 -16.58 3.49 2.91
N LEU A 152 -15.38 3.37 3.49
CA LEU A 152 -14.61 2.11 3.51
C LEU A 152 -15.39 0.98 4.18
N LEU A 153 -16.04 1.25 5.31
CA LEU A 153 -16.89 0.25 5.97
C LEU A 153 -18.05 -0.18 5.07
N SER A 154 -18.69 0.76 4.37
CA SER A 154 -19.74 0.45 3.40
C SER A 154 -19.23 -0.40 2.23
N ILE A 155 -18.03 -0.11 1.70
CA ILE A 155 -17.38 -0.94 0.67
C ILE A 155 -17.18 -2.36 1.20
N ARG A 156 -16.56 -2.50 2.38
CA ARG A 156 -16.34 -3.81 3.01
C ARG A 156 -17.64 -4.60 3.18
N SER A 157 -18.68 -3.96 3.72
CA SER A 157 -19.97 -4.63 3.94
C SER A 157 -20.57 -5.16 2.64
N ARG A 158 -20.43 -4.38 1.55
CA ARG A 158 -20.89 -4.82 0.22
C ARG A 158 -20.02 -5.94 -0.35
N MET A 159 -18.69 -5.87 -0.21
CA MET A 159 -17.79 -6.95 -0.62
C MET A 159 -18.10 -8.25 0.12
N ASP A 160 -18.35 -8.20 1.43
CA ASP A 160 -18.78 -9.35 2.24
C ASP A 160 -20.10 -9.95 1.77
N SER A 161 -21.06 -9.13 1.32
CA SER A 161 -22.36 -9.60 0.86
C SER A 161 -22.38 -10.09 -0.59
N GLU A 162 -21.64 -9.42 -1.47
CA GLU A 162 -21.68 -9.66 -2.92
C GLU A 162 -20.56 -10.60 -3.39
N SER A 163 -19.48 -10.73 -2.62
CA SER A 163 -18.30 -11.56 -2.95
C SER A 163 -17.77 -11.34 -4.37
N PRO A 164 -17.47 -10.09 -4.76
CA PRO A 164 -17.10 -9.74 -6.13
C PRO A 164 -15.75 -10.36 -6.53
N LEU A 165 -15.48 -10.44 -7.84
CA LEU A 165 -14.15 -10.81 -8.36
C LEU A 165 -13.60 -12.15 -7.81
N ALA A 166 -14.45 -13.18 -7.72
CA ALA A 166 -14.09 -14.47 -7.16
C ALA A 166 -13.47 -14.36 -5.74
N GLN A 167 -14.01 -13.45 -4.93
CA GLN A 167 -13.63 -13.29 -3.52
C GLN A 167 -13.88 -14.59 -2.76
N VAL A 168 -12.92 -14.97 -1.91
CA VAL A 168 -12.95 -16.16 -1.08
C VAL A 168 -13.20 -15.75 0.36
N GLY A 169 -14.38 -16.07 0.86
CA GLY A 169 -14.77 -15.77 2.24
C GLY A 169 -15.01 -14.27 2.49
N ARG A 170 -15.03 -13.91 3.77
CA ARG A 170 -15.27 -12.54 4.24
C ARG A 170 -13.97 -11.75 4.36
N CYS A 171 -14.07 -10.45 4.21
CA CYS A 171 -12.99 -9.50 4.44
C CYS A 171 -12.50 -9.54 5.90
N ARG A 172 -11.18 -9.48 6.08
CA ARG A 172 -10.49 -9.52 7.38
C ARG A 172 -10.02 -8.13 7.77
N ASP A 173 -9.92 -7.88 9.07
CA ASP A 173 -9.35 -6.62 9.56
C ASP A 173 -7.86 -6.51 9.22
N HIS A 174 -7.41 -5.29 8.96
CA HIS A 174 -6.00 -4.96 8.86
C HIS A 174 -5.56 -4.08 10.03
N ILE A 175 -4.24 -4.03 10.30
CA ILE A 175 -3.69 -3.20 11.39
C ILE A 175 -3.82 -1.70 11.10
N ILE A 176 -3.85 -1.32 9.82
CA ILE A 176 -4.07 0.05 9.38
C ILE A 176 -5.52 0.43 9.69
N LYS A 177 -5.71 1.54 10.38
CA LYS A 177 -7.03 1.95 10.87
C LYS A 177 -8.03 2.05 9.71
N GLY A 178 -9.13 1.30 9.81
CA GLY A 178 -10.21 1.30 8.83
C GLY A 178 -9.90 0.55 7.52
N ALA A 179 -8.69 0.03 7.36
CA ALA A 179 -8.34 -0.83 6.24
C ALA A 179 -8.80 -2.28 6.50
N PHE A 180 -8.97 -3.03 5.41
CA PHE A 180 -9.35 -4.43 5.46
C PHE A 180 -8.70 -5.21 4.32
N ILE A 181 -8.64 -6.54 4.44
CA ILE A 181 -8.08 -7.44 3.45
C ILE A 181 -9.20 -8.29 2.83
N SER A 182 -9.23 -8.39 1.51
CA SER A 182 -9.98 -9.44 0.80
C SER A 182 -9.01 -10.47 0.19
N SER A 183 -9.51 -11.67 -0.05
CA SER A 183 -8.77 -12.73 -0.75
C SER A 183 -9.53 -13.12 -2.02
N HIS A 184 -8.84 -13.32 -3.13
CA HIS A 184 -9.44 -13.58 -4.44
C HIS A 184 -8.76 -14.75 -5.14
N THR A 185 -9.55 -15.55 -5.87
CA THR A 185 -8.99 -16.59 -6.74
C THR A 185 -8.54 -15.95 -8.05
N HIS A 186 -7.22 -15.91 -8.28
CA HIS A 186 -6.63 -15.40 -9.51
C HIS A 186 -6.90 -16.36 -10.69
N PRO A 187 -6.91 -15.91 -11.97
CA PRO A 187 -7.10 -16.79 -13.13
C PRO A 187 -6.13 -17.98 -13.24
N THR A 188 -4.96 -17.92 -12.59
CA THR A 188 -4.01 -19.04 -12.47
C THR A 188 -4.37 -20.02 -11.35
N HIS A 189 -5.53 -19.87 -10.71
CA HIS A 189 -5.99 -20.59 -9.52
C HIS A 189 -5.13 -20.41 -8.26
N SER A 190 -4.20 -19.46 -8.25
CA SER A 190 -3.56 -19.04 -7.01
C SER A 190 -4.47 -18.09 -6.22
N LEU A 191 -4.24 -18.03 -4.92
CA LEU A 191 -4.90 -17.07 -4.05
C LEU A 191 -4.06 -15.80 -3.99
N VAL A 192 -4.69 -14.64 -4.19
CA VAL A 192 -4.07 -13.32 -4.04
C VAL A 192 -4.89 -12.49 -3.06
N GLU A 193 -4.23 -11.58 -2.36
CA GLU A 193 -4.88 -10.69 -1.40
C GLU A 193 -4.86 -9.23 -1.85
N ILE A 194 -5.88 -8.46 -1.46
CA ILE A 194 -5.92 -7.02 -1.67
C ILE A 194 -6.07 -6.35 -0.31
N LEU A 195 -5.14 -5.47 0.03
CA LEU A 195 -5.31 -4.50 1.10
C LEU A 195 -6.15 -3.32 0.57
N HIS A 196 -7.34 -3.13 1.15
CA HIS A 196 -8.20 -1.99 0.88
C HIS A 196 -7.91 -0.90 1.89
N VAL A 197 -7.48 0.27 1.42
CA VAL A 197 -7.07 1.37 2.27
C VAL A 197 -7.58 2.70 1.71
N GLY A 198 -7.81 3.67 2.59
CA GLY A 198 -8.24 5.01 2.20
C GLY A 198 -7.26 6.07 2.67
N CYS A 199 -7.22 7.18 1.93
CA CYS A 199 -6.48 8.39 2.28
C CYS A 199 -7.40 9.61 2.20
N SER A 200 -7.58 10.32 3.31
CA SER A 200 -8.48 11.48 3.35
C SER A 200 -7.81 12.76 2.84
N LEU A 201 -8.29 13.30 1.72
CA LEU A 201 -7.91 14.62 1.21
C LEU A 201 -8.88 15.73 1.64
N LYS A 202 -9.81 15.39 2.54
CA LYS A 202 -10.74 16.32 3.17
C LYS A 202 -10.84 15.98 4.65
N PRO A 203 -9.89 16.45 5.48
CA PRO A 203 -10.01 16.36 6.93
C PRO A 203 -11.35 16.96 7.35
N GLY A 204 -12.00 16.35 8.34
CA GLY A 204 -13.26 16.89 8.89
C GLY A 204 -13.09 18.38 9.18
N ALA A 205 -14.04 19.18 8.69
CA ALA A 205 -14.14 20.60 9.03
C ALA A 205 -14.39 20.76 10.53
#